data_AF-T1G516-F1
#
_entry.id   AF-T1G516-F1
#
_cell.length_a   1.000
_cell.length_b   1.000
_cell.length_c   1.000
_cell.angle_alpha   90.00
_cell.angle_beta   90.00
_cell.angle_gamma   90.00
#
_symmetry.space_group_name_H-M   'P 1'
#
loop_
_entity.id
_entity.type
_entity.pdbx_description
1 polymer ?
#
loop_
_entity_poly.entity_id
_entity_poly.type
_entity_poly.pdbx_seq_one_letter_code
_entity_poly.pdbx_strand_id
1 'polypeptide(L)' 'IGLEINILRFIPFLTKSIKQKNIEAICEYLVVQAFASSIILFSGFLIYNNYGSINVYCIILSFALITKIGIFPSYY' A
#
# COMPACT_ATOMS: atom_id res chain seq x y z
N ILE A 1 10.35 -2.25 -3.11
CA ILE A 1 11.19 -3.17 -2.29
C ILE A 1 11.07 -2.90 -0.79
N GLY A 2 11.65 -1.83 -0.22
CA GLY A 2 11.65 -1.64 1.25
C GLY A 2 10.27 -1.64 1.92
N LEU A 3 9.29 -0.99 1.28
CA LEU A 3 7.90 -0.96 1.76
C LEU A 3 7.19 -2.32 1.71
N GLU A 4 7.55 -3.23 0.81
CA GLU A 4 6.94 -4.57 0.72
C GLU A 4 7.55 -5.54 1.74
N ILE A 5 8.86 -5.44 1.95
CA ILE A 5 9.55 -6.18 3.00
C ILE A 5 8.96 -5.82 4.38
N ASN A 6 8.59 -4.56 4.58
CA ASN A 6 7.97 -4.11 5.83
C ASN A 6 6.63 -4.82 6.08
N ILE A 7 5.79 -5.00 5.05
CA ILE A 7 4.52 -5.73 5.15
C ILE A 7 4.79 -7.21 5.46
N LEU A 8 5.67 -7.87 4.70
CA LEU A 8 5.98 -9.28 4.89
C LEU A 8 6.52 -9.59 6.29
N ARG A 9 7.32 -8.69 6.85
CA ARG A 9 7.84 -8.81 8.22
C ARG A 9 6.77 -8.58 9.28
N PHE A 10 5.73 -7.81 8.98
CA PHE A 10 4.66 -7.46 9.93
C PHE A 10 3.57 -8.55 10.03
N ILE A 11 3.34 -9.31 8.96
CA ILE A 11 2.39 -10.45 8.93
C ILE A 11 2.53 -11.42 10.12
N PRO A 12 3.72 -11.98 10.42
CA PRO A 12 3.86 -12.94 11.52
C PRO A 12 3.63 -12.34 12.91
N PHE A 13 3.79 -11.02 13.08
CA PHE A 13 3.46 -10.36 14.35
C PHE A 13 1.96 -10.23 14.54
N LEU A 14 1.21 -9.96 13.47
CA LEU A 14 -0.23 -9.83 13.52
C LEU A 14 -0.92 -11.18 13.77
N THR A 15 -0.40 -12.28 13.20
CA THR A 15 -0.98 -13.63 13.33
C THR A 15 -0.72 -14.31 14.67
N LYS A 16 0.03 -13.67 15.58
CA LYS A 16 0.36 -14.21 16.92
C LYS A 16 -0.88 -14.40 17.82
N SER A 17 -1.99 -13.75 17.50
CA SER A 17 -3.26 -13.86 18.23
C SER A 17 -4.35 -14.45 17.33
N ILE A 18 -4.63 -15.75 17.49
CA ILE A 18 -5.44 -16.59 16.57
C ILE A 18 -6.97 -16.33 16.73
N LYS A 19 -7.38 -15.18 17.26
CA LYS A 19 -8.81 -14.85 17.29
C LYS A 19 -9.28 -14.66 15.84
N GLN A 20 -10.40 -15.27 15.48
CA GLN A 20 -10.92 -15.29 14.10
C GLN A 20 -11.09 -13.87 13.52
N LYS A 21 -11.56 -12.92 14.35
CA LYS A 21 -11.64 -11.49 14.03
C LYS A 21 -10.29 -10.84 13.69
N ASN A 22 -9.20 -11.34 14.25
CA ASN A 22 -7.86 -10.82 13.96
C ASN A 22 -7.37 -11.29 12.59
N ILE A 23 -7.82 -12.45 12.12
CA ILE A 23 -7.44 -12.98 10.79
C ILE A 23 -8.12 -12.16 9.68
N GLU A 24 -9.40 -11.80 9.85
CA GLU A 24 -10.13 -10.94 8.91
C GLU A 24 -9.48 -9.55 8.80
N ALA A 25 -9.18 -8.91 9.94
CA ALA A 25 -8.50 -7.60 9.97
C ALA A 25 -7.10 -7.65 9.32
N ILE A 26 -6.38 -8.76 9.45
CA ILE A 26 -5.08 -8.96 8.78
C ILE A 26 -5.25 -9.05 7.26
N CYS A 27 -6.25 -9.80 6.80
CA CYS A 27 -6.56 -9.91 5.37
C CYS A 27 -6.95 -8.55 4.78
N GLU A 28 -7.80 -7.77 5.44
CA GLU A 28 -8.18 -6.42 5.01
C GLU A 28 -6.97 -5.50 4.90
N TYR A 29 -6.11 -5.47 5.94
CA TYR A 29 -4.86 -4.72 5.92
C TYR A 29 -3.94 -5.13 4.76
N LEU A 30 -3.79 -6.44 4.52
CA LEU A 30 -2.95 -6.94 3.43
C LEU A 30 -3.47 -6.54 2.06
N VAL A 31 -4.78 -6.59 1.84
CA VAL A 31 -5.40 -6.20 0.57
C VAL A 31 -5.17 -4.70 0.30
N VAL A 32 -5.41 -3.84 1.30
CA VAL A 32 -5.18 -2.39 1.17
C VAL A 32 -3.70 -2.08 0.90
N GLN A 33 -2.79 -2.75 1.60
CA GLN A 33 -1.34 -2.57 1.43
C GLN A 33 -0.82 -3.06 0.07
N ALA A 34 -1.36 -4.18 -0.44
CA ALA A 34 -1.05 -4.70 -1.77
C ALA A 34 -1.61 -3.80 -2.89
N PHE A 35 -2.78 -3.20 -2.67
CA PHE A 35 -3.35 -2.22 -3.60
C PHE A 35 -2.53 -0.92 -3.62
N ALA A 36 -2.07 -0.44 -2.47
CA ALA A 36 -1.17 0.72 -2.39
C ALA A 36 0.16 0.45 -3.11
N SER A 37 0.76 -0.74 -2.98
CA SER A 37 2.00 -1.08 -3.67
C SER A 37 1.85 -1.14 -5.18
N SER A 38 0.72 -1.66 -5.69
CA SER A 38 0.49 -1.72 -7.14
C SER A 38 0.32 -0.33 -7.76
N ILE A 39 -0.34 0.61 -7.08
CA ILE A 39 -0.46 2.01 -7.55
C ILE A 39 0.89 2.72 -7.54
N ILE A 40 1.75 2.47 -6.55
CA ILE A 40 3.12 3.02 -6.54
C ILE A 40 3.91 2.54 -7.76
N LEU A 41 3.85 1.24 -8.08
CA LEU A 41 4.54 0.70 -9.26
C LEU A 41 3.95 1.25 -10.56
N PHE A 42 2.62 1.32 -10.66
CA PHE A 42 1.93 1.84 -11.84
C PHE A 42 2.26 3.32 -12.09
N SER A 43 2.21 4.17 -11.07
CA SER A 43 2.59 5.58 -11.18
C SER A 43 4.07 5.76 -11.51
N GLY A 44 4.97 4.96 -10.93
CA GLY A 44 6.39 4.96 -11.29
C GLY A 44 6.63 4.58 -12.75
N PHE A 45 5.89 3.59 -13.27
CA PHE A 45 5.95 3.19 -14.67
C PHE A 45 5.44 4.31 -15.61
N LEU A 46 4.35 4.99 -15.25
CA LEU A 46 3.82 6.12 -16.02
C LEU A 46 4.80 7.31 -16.05
N ILE A 47 5.44 7.62 -14.91
CA ILE A 47 6.47 8.65 -14.81
C ILE A 47 7.67 8.29 -15.69
N TYR A 48 8.14 7.04 -15.64
CA TYR A 48 9.31 6.59 -16.40
C TYR A 48 9.10 6.71 -17.92
N ASN A 49 7.93 6.31 -18.41
CA ASN A 49 7.64 6.31 -19.84
C ASN A 49 7.12 7.65 -20.37
N ASN A 50 6.96 8.67 -19.52
CA ASN A 50 6.45 9.99 -19.91
C ASN A 50 5.11 9.95 -20.70
N TYR A 51 4.20 9.03 -20.36
CA TYR A 51 2.93 8.86 -21.08
C TYR A 51 1.93 10.02 -20.92
N GLY A 52 2.27 11.10 -20.20
CA GLY A 52 1.39 12.23 -19.94
C GLY A 52 1.98 13.24 -18.94
N SER A 53 1.11 14.00 -18.27
CA SER A 53 1.55 15.06 -17.35
C SER A 53 2.12 14.49 -16.05
N ILE A 54 3.42 14.71 -15.84
CA ILE A 54 4.17 14.28 -14.64
C ILE A 54 3.46 14.70 -13.35
N ASN A 55 2.86 15.90 -13.33
CA ASN A 55 2.13 16.41 -12.16
C ASN A 55 0.98 15.49 -11.73
N VAL A 56 0.22 14.94 -12.68
CA VAL A 56 -0.90 14.04 -12.36
C VAL A 56 -0.37 12.72 -11.78
N TYR A 57 0.72 12.20 -12.33
CA TYR A 57 1.34 10.97 -11.82
C TYR A 57 1.99 11.16 -10.45
N CYS A 58 2.57 12.33 -10.18
CA CYS A 58 3.08 12.69 -8.85
C CYS A 58 1.95 12.75 -7.81
N ILE A 59 0.77 13.28 -8.17
CA ILE A 59 -0.40 13.29 -7.28
C ILE A 59 -0.85 11.85 -6.98
N ILE A 60 -0.94 10.98 -8.01
CA ILE A 60 -1.30 9.57 -7.84
C ILE A 60 -0.27 8.85 -6.95
N LEU A 61 1.02 9.09 -7.16
CA LEU A 61 2.10 8.55 -6.33
C LEU A 61 1.96 9.01 -4.88
N SER A 62 1.67 10.30 -4.66
CA SER A 62 1.49 10.86 -3.31
C SER A 62 0.29 10.22 -2.58
N PHE A 63 -0.81 10.01 -3.29
CA PHE A 63 -1.98 9.31 -2.75
C PHE A 63 -1.64 7.86 -2.38
N ALA A 64 -0.89 7.16 -3.24
CA ALA A 64 -0.48 5.78 -2.99
C ALA A 64 0.51 5.65 -1.81
N LEU A 65 1.30 6.70 -1.52
CA LEU A 65 2.16 6.75 -0.33
C LEU A 65 1.34 7.01 0.93
N ILE A 66 0.34 7.89 0.87
CA ILE A 66 -0.61 8.17 1.97
C ILE A 66 -1.36 6.90 2.37
N THR A 67 -1.85 6.13 1.39
CA THR A 67 -2.51 4.82 1.61
C THR A 67 -1.59 3.80 2.23
N LYS A 68 -0.30 3.82 1.89
CA LYS A 68 0.67 2.89 2.46
C LYS A 68 1.06 3.20 3.90
N ILE A 69 1.03 4.48 4.28
CA ILE A 69 1.36 4.96 5.65
C ILE A 69 0.12 4.93 6.56
N GLY A 70 -1.10 4.87 6.01
CA GLY A 70 -2.35 4.83 6.79
C GLY A 70 -2.82 6.21 7.24
N ILE A 71 -2.50 7.26 6.49
CA ILE A 71 -2.93 8.64 6.76
C ILE A 71 -4.32 8.87 6.12
N PHE A 72 -5.09 9.86 6.60
CA PHE A 72 -6.34 10.30 5.98
C PHE A 72 -6.15 10.49 4.46
N PRO A 73 -7.00 9.92 3.56
CA PRO A 73 -8.33 9.30 3.71
C PRO A 73 -8.34 7.75 3.85
N SER A 74 -7.20 7.12 4.10
CA SER A 74 -6.96 5.67 4.04
C SER A 74 -6.64 5.03 5.39
N TYR A 75 -7.41 5.43 6.41
CA TYR A 75 -7.25 5.03 7.81
C TYR A 75 -8.28 4.00 8.28
N TYR A 76 -9.24 3.67 7.41
CA TYR A 76 -10.23 2.61 7.60
C TYR A 76 -9.78 1.37 6.87
#